data_AF-A0AA89BYI9-F1
#
_entry.id   AF-A0AA89BYI9-F1
#
_cell.length_a   1.000
_cell.length_b   1.000
_cell.length_c   1.000
_cell.angle_alpha   90.00
_cell.angle_beta   90.00
_cell.angle_gamma   90.00
#
_symmetry.space_group_name_H-M   'P 1'
#
loop_
_entity.id
_entity.type
_entity.pdbx_description
1 polymer ?
#
loop_
_entity_poly.entity_id
_entity_poly.type
_entity_poly.pdbx_seq_one_letter_code
_entity_poly.pdbx_strand_id
1 'polypeptide(L)'
;QFHYKQEGSYSIGTVGLEDVDCDFVDFTYVRVASDSLDDVLRREIAAFRDTLRSTDNPGAGQISLEFYQKKRARWLLPAECTPWEVWTVKLDILTLANENERQICREKLGEMLAEKVFHITDIMNRHDYVPKMPNQTELDLVFDTNFPDVQPYLFRISHQTTGPVVSSVGTTMRKFIKDTLAL
;
A
#
# COMPACT_ATOMS: atom_id res chain seq x y z
N GLN A 1 17.71 -8.52 -1.57
CA GLN A 1 17.98 -7.48 -2.60
C GLN A 1 18.75 -8.07 -3.78
N PHE A 2 18.60 -7.51 -4.98
CA PHE A 2 19.30 -7.93 -6.19
C PHE A 2 20.75 -7.40 -6.21
N HIS A 3 21.71 -8.32 -6.39
CA HIS A 3 23.11 -7.99 -6.65
C HIS A 3 23.50 -8.52 -8.04
N TYR A 4 23.57 -7.63 -9.02
CA TYR A 4 23.94 -7.98 -10.40
C TYR A 4 25.46 -8.10 -10.54
N LYS A 5 25.90 -9.09 -11.31
CA LYS A 5 27.28 -9.31 -11.75
C LYS A 5 27.47 -8.76 -13.17
N GLN A 6 28.72 -8.49 -13.55
CA GLN A 6 29.06 -7.93 -14.86
C GLN A 6 28.55 -8.77 -16.06
N GLU A 7 28.34 -10.06 -15.86
CA GLU A 7 27.85 -11.01 -16.89
C GLU A 7 26.31 -11.04 -17.01
N GLY A 8 25.59 -10.16 -16.29
CA GLY A 8 24.13 -10.09 -16.31
C GLY A 8 23.41 -11.10 -15.40
N SER A 9 24.15 -12.01 -14.76
CA SER A 9 23.63 -12.85 -13.67
C SER A 9 23.43 -12.04 -12.39
N TYR A 10 22.53 -12.48 -11.49
CA TYR A 10 22.28 -11.82 -10.21
C TYR A 10 22.15 -12.83 -9.07
N SER A 11 22.41 -12.37 -7.84
CA SER A 11 22.03 -13.06 -6.60
C SER A 11 20.97 -12.27 -5.86
N ILE A 12 20.07 -12.97 -5.18
CA ILE A 12 19.02 -12.37 -4.35
C ILE A 12 19.40 -12.59 -2.88
N GLY A 13 19.55 -11.51 -2.12
CA GLY A 13 19.72 -11.58 -0.66
C GLY A 13 18.46 -12.07 0.05
N THR A 14 18.62 -12.58 1.27
CA THR A 14 17.52 -13.08 2.12
C THR A 14 16.70 -11.94 2.70
N VAL A 15 15.39 -12.14 2.81
CA VAL A 15 14.46 -11.21 3.48
C VAL A 15 14.16 -11.77 4.88
N GLY A 16 14.41 -10.96 5.92
CA GLY A 16 14.03 -11.31 7.29
C GLY A 16 12.53 -11.16 7.52
N LEU A 17 11.98 -11.94 8.45
CA LEU A 17 10.58 -11.90 8.85
C LEU A 17 10.48 -11.78 10.37
N GLU A 18 9.42 -11.15 10.85
CA GLU A 18 9.13 -11.03 12.28
C GLU A 18 7.63 -11.09 12.55
N ASP A 19 7.28 -11.67 13.70
CA ASP A 19 5.91 -11.69 14.22
C ASP A 19 5.61 -10.40 14.99
N VAL A 20 4.41 -9.85 14.80
CA VAL A 20 3.94 -8.64 15.45
C VAL A 20 2.59 -8.89 16.10
N ASP A 21 2.57 -8.83 17.43
CA ASP A 21 1.36 -8.93 18.23
C ASP A 21 0.57 -7.62 18.19
N CYS A 22 -0.74 -7.70 18.00
CA CYS A 22 -1.63 -6.55 18.04
C CYS A 22 -2.08 -6.25 19.49
N ASP A 23 -1.90 -5.01 19.95
CA ASP A 23 -2.36 -4.62 21.29
C ASP A 23 -3.90 -4.56 21.42
N PHE A 24 -4.59 -4.22 20.33
CA PHE A 24 -6.02 -3.89 20.34
C PHE A 24 -6.92 -4.93 19.68
N VAL A 25 -6.34 -6.01 19.14
CA VAL A 25 -7.03 -7.13 18.49
C VAL A 25 -6.31 -8.41 18.90
N ASP A 26 -7.03 -9.50 19.14
CA ASP A 26 -6.38 -10.79 19.43
C ASP A 26 -5.85 -11.41 18.13
N PHE A 27 -4.76 -10.86 17.64
CA PHE A 27 -4.17 -11.22 16.34
C PHE A 27 -2.67 -10.95 16.32
N THR A 28 -1.93 -11.84 15.66
CA THR A 28 -0.50 -11.69 15.37
C THR A 28 -0.31 -11.78 13.86
N TYR A 29 0.44 -10.84 13.28
CA TYR A 29 0.76 -10.86 11.85
C TYR A 29 2.27 -10.95 11.63
N VAL A 30 2.65 -11.52 10.49
CA VAL A 30 4.04 -11.56 10.05
C VAL A 30 4.31 -10.37 9.14
N ARG A 31 5.41 -9.65 9.38
CA ARG A 31 5.92 -8.64 8.46
C ARG A 31 7.35 -8.90 8.05
N VAL A 32 7.78 -8.20 7.01
CA VAL A 32 9.18 -8.16 6.64
C VAL A 32 9.95 -7.34 7.68
N ALA A 33 11.12 -7.86 8.09
CA ALA A 33 12.05 -7.21 9.00
C ALA A 33 12.74 -6.01 8.34
N SER A 34 11.98 -4.93 8.17
CA SER A 34 12.44 -3.64 7.66
C SER A 34 11.73 -2.47 8.33
N ASP A 35 12.45 -1.79 9.21
CA ASP A 35 11.94 -0.62 9.94
C ASP A 35 11.65 0.53 8.98
N SER A 36 12.50 0.72 7.95
CA SER A 36 12.31 1.77 6.96
C SER A 36 11.04 1.60 6.13
N LEU A 37 10.66 0.35 5.78
CA LEU A 37 9.40 0.06 5.12
C LEU A 37 8.22 0.24 6.09
N ASP A 38 8.34 -0.27 7.33
CA ASP A 38 7.32 -0.13 8.36
C ASP A 38 7.00 1.35 8.66
N ASP A 39 8.01 2.21 8.76
CA ASP A 39 7.86 3.65 8.96
C ASP A 39 7.06 4.34 7.84
N VAL A 40 7.28 3.92 6.59
CA VAL A 40 6.51 4.43 5.43
C VAL A 40 5.06 3.99 5.54
N LEU A 41 4.81 2.71 5.83
CA LEU A 41 3.45 2.17 5.97
C LEU A 41 2.70 2.83 7.13
N ARG A 42 3.34 2.96 8.30
CA ARG A 42 2.76 3.58 9.50
C ARG A 42 2.39 5.04 9.27
N ARG A 43 3.19 5.78 8.51
CA ARG A 43 2.90 7.18 8.16
C ARG A 43 1.61 7.31 7.35
N GLU A 44 1.46 6.48 6.32
CA GLU A 44 0.26 6.47 5.48
C GLU A 44 -0.98 5.97 6.24
N ILE A 45 -0.82 4.95 7.09
CA ILE A 45 -1.89 4.44 7.96
C ILE A 45 -2.30 5.49 9.00
N ALA A 46 -1.35 6.24 9.58
CA ALA A 46 -1.64 7.31 10.52
C ALA A 46 -2.43 8.44 9.85
N ALA A 47 -2.02 8.88 8.65
CA ALA A 47 -2.75 9.87 7.87
C ALA A 47 -4.18 9.42 7.54
N PHE A 48 -4.35 8.15 7.15
CA PHE A 48 -5.67 7.57 6.92
C PHE A 48 -6.52 7.53 8.20
N ARG A 49 -5.96 7.05 9.31
CA ARG A 49 -6.64 7.00 10.63
C ARG A 49 -7.14 8.38 11.05
N ASP A 50 -6.32 9.40 10.90
CA ASP A 50 -6.66 10.76 11.31
C ASP A 50 -7.79 11.33 10.43
N THR A 51 -7.77 11.03 9.13
CA THR A 51 -8.85 11.38 8.20
C THR A 51 -10.15 10.61 8.51
N LEU A 52 -10.04 9.32 8.85
CA LEU A 52 -11.17 8.46 9.17
C LEU A 52 -11.90 8.91 10.45
N ARG A 53 -11.16 9.46 11.41
CA ARG A 53 -11.69 9.97 12.69
C ARG A 53 -12.07 11.45 12.67
N SER A 54 -11.93 12.13 11.54
CA SER A 54 -12.37 13.52 11.42
C SER A 54 -13.88 13.64 11.65
N THR A 55 -14.32 14.75 12.25
CA THR A 55 -15.73 14.96 12.63
C THR A 55 -16.70 14.98 11.46
N ASP A 56 -16.19 15.23 10.25
CA ASP A 56 -16.97 15.35 9.02
C ASP A 56 -17.12 14.00 8.28
N ASN A 57 -16.57 12.93 8.86
CA ASN A 57 -16.60 11.59 8.29
C ASN A 57 -17.69 10.73 8.94
N PRO A 58 -18.53 10.01 8.17
CA PRO A 58 -19.53 9.11 8.74
C PRO A 58 -18.95 7.84 9.38
N GLY A 59 -17.63 7.78 9.58
CA GLY A 59 -16.92 6.65 10.17
C GLY A 59 -16.61 5.55 9.16
N ALA A 60 -16.58 5.84 7.85
CA ALA A 60 -16.32 4.83 6.83
C ALA A 60 -15.28 5.30 5.81
N GLY A 61 -14.44 4.38 5.36
CA GLY A 61 -13.38 4.68 4.42
C GLY A 61 -12.67 3.46 3.87
N GLN A 62 -11.70 3.70 3.00
CA GLN A 62 -10.89 2.66 2.39
C GLN A 62 -9.45 3.12 2.23
N ILE A 63 -8.53 2.17 2.34
CA ILE A 63 -7.11 2.34 2.06
C ILE A 63 -6.71 1.33 0.98
N SER A 64 -5.94 1.79 0.00
CA SER A 64 -5.53 1.02 -1.17
C SER A 64 -4.02 0.99 -1.29
N LEU A 65 -3.46 -0.20 -1.45
CA LEU A 65 -2.09 -0.47 -1.84
C LEU A 65 -2.08 -0.82 -3.32
N GLU A 66 -1.39 -0.03 -4.13
CA GLU A 66 -1.22 -0.27 -5.56
C GLU A 66 0.24 -0.59 -5.87
N PHE A 67 0.48 -1.71 -6.54
CA PHE A 67 1.76 -2.01 -7.17
C PHE A 67 1.75 -1.60 -8.65
N TYR A 68 2.84 -0.98 -9.09
CA TYR A 68 2.95 -0.43 -10.44
C TYR A 68 4.32 -0.67 -11.06
N GLN A 69 4.43 -0.46 -12.37
CA GLN A 69 5.69 -0.38 -13.10
C GLN A 69 5.82 0.99 -13.76
N LYS A 70 7.05 1.50 -13.83
CA LYS A 70 7.36 2.72 -14.58
C LYS A 70 7.75 2.35 -16.01
N LYS A 71 7.17 3.01 -17.00
CA LYS A 71 7.74 2.99 -18.36
C LYS A 71 8.90 3.97 -18.42
N ARG A 72 9.95 3.60 -19.16
CA ARG A 72 11.03 4.55 -19.48
C ARG A 72 10.42 5.81 -20.09
N ALA A 73 10.72 6.96 -19.49
CA ALA A 73 10.33 8.24 -20.02
C ALA A 73 10.84 8.34 -21.47
N ARG A 74 9.94 8.57 -22.41
CA ARG A 74 10.29 8.99 -23.76
C ARG A 74 10.17 10.50 -23.81
N TRP A 75 11.12 11.13 -24.51
CA TRP A 75 11.29 12.58 -24.71
C TRP A 75 10.07 13.47 -24.38
N LEU A 76 10.30 14.51 -23.56
CA LEU A 76 9.34 15.50 -23.01
C LEU A 76 8.10 14.98 -22.29
N LEU A 77 7.84 13.68 -22.24
CA LEU A 77 6.70 13.11 -21.52
C LEU A 77 7.12 12.60 -20.14
N PRO A 78 6.28 12.80 -19.10
CA PRO A 78 6.53 12.23 -17.79
C PRO A 78 6.55 10.70 -17.86
N ALA A 79 7.33 10.07 -16.98
CA ALA A 79 7.34 8.62 -16.85
C ALA A 79 5.93 8.12 -16.49
N GLU A 80 5.38 7.24 -17.33
CA GLU A 80 4.07 6.66 -17.11
C GLU A 80 4.16 5.55 -16.05
N CYS A 81 3.26 5.56 -15.08
CA CYS A 81 3.11 4.50 -14.09
C CYS A 81 1.91 3.64 -14.46
N THR A 82 2.12 2.35 -14.69
CA THR A 82 1.06 1.39 -15.03
C THR A 82 0.83 0.47 -13.83
N PRO A 83 -0.35 0.52 -13.17
CA PRO A 83 -0.68 -0.42 -12.11
C PRO A 83 -0.83 -1.83 -12.67
N TRP A 84 -0.36 -2.81 -11.90
CA TRP A 84 -0.54 -4.23 -12.24
C TRP A 84 -1.27 -5.00 -11.13
N GLU A 85 -1.34 -4.45 -9.92
CA GLU A 85 -2.09 -5.05 -8.81
C GLU A 85 -2.57 -3.97 -7.84
N VAL A 86 -3.80 -4.10 -7.34
CA VAL A 86 -4.40 -3.17 -6.37
C VAL A 86 -5.14 -3.94 -5.28
N TRP A 87 -4.73 -3.74 -4.04
CA TRP A 87 -5.38 -4.25 -2.84
C TRP A 87 -6.12 -3.12 -2.15
N THR A 88 -7.42 -3.29 -1.88
CA THR A 88 -8.22 -2.28 -1.18
C THR A 88 -8.88 -2.87 0.05
N VAL A 89 -8.60 -2.27 1.21
CA VAL A 89 -9.24 -2.60 2.49
C VAL A 89 -10.27 -1.53 2.80
N LYS A 90 -11.53 -1.96 2.99
CA LYS A 90 -12.65 -1.10 3.40
C LYS A 90 -12.90 -1.27 4.89
N LEU A 91 -13.18 -0.16 5.57
CA LEU A 91 -13.28 -0.10 7.02
C LEU A 91 -14.47 0.76 7.43
N ASP A 92 -15.19 0.29 8.45
CA ASP A 92 -16.23 1.01 9.15
C ASP A 92 -15.84 1.12 10.64
N ILE A 93 -15.93 2.32 11.20
CA ILE A 93 -15.71 2.59 12.62
C ILE A 93 -16.95 2.18 13.39
N LEU A 94 -16.76 1.24 14.31
CA LEU A 94 -17.79 0.81 15.24
C LEU A 94 -17.63 1.57 16.56
N THR A 95 -18.74 2.09 17.09
CA THR A 95 -18.80 2.62 18.46
C THR A 95 -19.37 1.54 19.37
N LEU A 96 -18.65 1.21 20.43
CA LEU A 96 -19.03 0.18 21.39
C LEU A 96 -19.52 0.83 22.68
N ALA A 97 -20.56 0.28 23.31
CA ALA A 97 -21.21 0.93 24.44
C ALA A 97 -20.47 0.70 25.77
N ASN A 98 -19.69 -0.37 25.88
CA ASN A 98 -19.03 -0.76 27.12
C ASN A 98 -17.82 -1.68 26.89
N GLU A 99 -17.07 -1.94 27.97
CA GLU A 99 -15.87 -2.77 27.94
C GLU A 99 -16.13 -4.23 27.59
N ASN A 100 -17.27 -4.79 28.01
CA ASN A 100 -17.63 -6.17 27.70
C ASN A 100 -17.84 -6.36 26.19
N GLU A 101 -18.55 -5.43 25.54
CA GLU A 101 -18.66 -5.41 24.08
C GLU A 101 -17.31 -5.23 23.40
N ARG A 102 -16.41 -4.42 23.98
CA ARG A 102 -15.04 -4.23 23.47
C ARG A 102 -14.27 -5.56 23.45
N GLN A 103 -14.32 -6.34 24.52
CA GLN A 103 -13.63 -7.64 24.58
C GLN A 103 -14.20 -8.64 23.57
N ILE A 104 -15.53 -8.77 23.49
CA ILE A 104 -16.17 -9.64 22.49
C ILE A 104 -15.83 -9.20 21.06
N CYS A 105 -15.81 -7.89 20.80
CA CYS A 105 -15.45 -7.35 19.49
C CYS A 105 -13.98 -7.62 19.14
N ARG A 106 -13.08 -7.57 20.14
CA ARG A 106 -11.65 -7.81 19.97
C ARG A 106 -11.36 -9.24 19.49
N GLU A 107 -12.01 -10.23 20.09
CA GLU A 107 -11.90 -11.64 19.70
C GLU A 107 -12.44 -11.87 18.28
N LYS A 108 -13.67 -11.41 18.02
CA LYS A 108 -14.31 -11.54 16.69
C LYS A 108 -13.52 -10.86 15.58
N LEU A 109 -12.96 -9.69 15.84
CA LEU A 109 -12.14 -8.99 14.87
C LEU A 109 -10.85 -9.77 14.56
N GLY A 110 -10.26 -10.45 15.55
CA GLY A 110 -9.13 -11.36 15.34
C GLY A 110 -9.47 -12.51 14.40
N GLU A 111 -10.61 -13.17 14.61
CA GLU A 111 -11.11 -14.23 13.73
C GLU A 111 -11.33 -13.71 12.29
N MET A 112 -11.98 -12.56 12.15
CA MET A 112 -12.22 -11.92 10.85
C MET A 112 -10.91 -11.59 10.12
N LEU A 113 -9.91 -11.07 10.83
CA LEU A 113 -8.59 -10.77 10.24
C LEU A 113 -7.89 -12.05 9.79
N ALA A 114 -7.95 -13.13 10.57
CA ALA A 114 -7.39 -14.42 10.19
C ALA A 114 -8.00 -14.93 8.87
N GLU A 115 -9.32 -14.87 8.73
CA GLU A 115 -10.01 -15.20 7.48
C GLU A 115 -9.53 -14.33 6.30
N LYS A 116 -9.34 -13.02 6.52
CA LYS A 116 -8.82 -12.12 5.47
C LYS A 116 -7.39 -12.46 5.08
N VAL A 117 -6.53 -12.82 6.02
CA VAL A 117 -5.15 -13.24 5.72
C VAL A 117 -5.15 -14.54 4.92
N PHE A 118 -5.95 -15.54 5.31
CA PHE A 118 -6.10 -16.76 4.50
C PHE A 118 -6.59 -16.43 3.09
N HIS A 119 -7.57 -15.54 2.96
CA HIS A 119 -8.05 -15.12 1.65
C HIS A 119 -6.98 -14.44 0.79
N ILE A 120 -6.13 -13.60 1.39
CA ILE A 120 -4.96 -13.02 0.70
C ILE A 120 -4.04 -14.13 0.22
N THR A 121 -3.70 -15.11 1.06
CA THR A 121 -2.81 -16.22 0.65
C THR A 121 -3.39 -17.04 -0.51
N ASP A 122 -4.71 -17.21 -0.53
CA ASP A 122 -5.42 -17.99 -1.54
C ASP A 122 -5.47 -17.24 -2.89
N ILE A 123 -5.63 -15.91 -2.86
CA ILE A 123 -5.53 -15.06 -4.06
C ILE A 123 -4.09 -15.02 -4.57
N MET A 124 -3.11 -14.82 -3.68
CA MET A 124 -1.68 -14.76 -4.05
C MET A 124 -1.16 -16.06 -4.67
N ASN A 125 -1.81 -17.20 -4.40
CA ASN A 125 -1.46 -18.49 -4.98
C ASN A 125 -2.02 -18.70 -6.40
N ARG A 126 -2.76 -17.73 -6.95
CA ARG A 126 -3.23 -17.77 -8.33
C ARG A 126 -2.09 -17.42 -9.28
N HIS A 127 -2.13 -17.96 -10.49
CA HIS A 127 -1.18 -17.64 -11.56
C HIS A 127 -1.50 -16.29 -12.23
N ASP A 128 -1.60 -15.24 -11.41
CA ASP A 128 -1.84 -13.88 -11.87
C ASP A 128 -0.54 -13.23 -12.38
N TYR A 129 -0.70 -12.12 -13.09
CA TYR A 129 0.42 -11.42 -13.69
C TYR A 129 1.40 -10.92 -12.63
N VAL A 130 2.69 -11.15 -12.86
CA VAL A 130 3.79 -10.48 -12.16
C VAL A 130 4.72 -9.82 -13.17
N PRO A 131 5.33 -8.66 -12.85
CA PRO A 131 6.34 -8.03 -13.69
C PRO A 131 7.45 -9.01 -14.09
N LYS A 132 7.88 -8.91 -15.36
CA LYS A 132 9.07 -9.65 -15.81
C LYS A 132 10.30 -9.17 -15.05
N MET A 133 11.21 -10.08 -14.75
CA MET A 133 12.47 -9.75 -14.08
C MET A 133 13.28 -8.75 -14.91
N PRO A 134 13.59 -7.55 -14.38
CA PRO A 134 14.34 -6.53 -15.11
C PRO A 134 15.84 -6.86 -15.17
N ASN A 135 16.55 -6.22 -16.10
CA ASN A 135 18.01 -6.10 -16.02
C ASN A 135 18.41 -4.99 -15.04
N GLN A 136 19.71 -4.89 -14.73
CA GLN A 136 20.22 -3.90 -13.77
C GLN A 136 19.82 -2.45 -14.11
N THR A 137 19.75 -2.08 -15.40
CA THR A 137 19.41 -0.70 -15.83
C THR A 137 17.91 -0.37 -15.77
N GLU A 138 17.09 -1.37 -15.49
CA GLU A 138 15.63 -1.28 -15.44
C GLU A 138 15.08 -1.67 -14.07
N LEU A 139 15.95 -1.93 -13.10
CA LEU A 139 15.58 -2.37 -11.76
C LEU A 139 14.63 -1.39 -11.07
N ASP A 140 14.96 -0.09 -11.13
CA ASP A 140 14.18 1.01 -10.55
C ASP A 140 12.83 1.28 -11.26
N LEU A 141 12.58 0.59 -12.37
CA LEU A 141 11.30 0.64 -13.08
C LEU A 141 10.28 -0.38 -12.54
N VAL A 142 10.74 -1.35 -11.75
CA VAL A 142 9.92 -2.44 -11.22
C VAL A 142 9.98 -2.49 -9.69
N PHE A 143 11.15 -2.23 -9.11
CA PHE A 143 11.39 -2.30 -7.68
C PHE A 143 11.76 -0.95 -7.09
N ASP A 144 11.44 -0.76 -5.81
CA ASP A 144 11.97 0.35 -5.03
C ASP A 144 13.34 -0.03 -4.45
N THR A 145 14.38 0.70 -4.86
CA THR A 145 15.77 0.49 -4.46
C THR A 145 16.23 1.40 -3.33
N ASN A 146 15.32 2.19 -2.75
CA ASN A 146 15.64 3.13 -1.67
C ASN A 146 15.63 2.49 -0.28
N PHE A 147 15.12 1.25 -0.14
CA PHE A 147 15.12 0.51 1.11
C PHE A 147 16.46 -0.25 1.28
N PRO A 148 17.14 -0.17 2.43
CA PRO A 148 18.48 -0.70 2.63
C PRO A 148 18.54 -2.23 2.83
N ASP A 149 17.46 -2.83 3.30
CA ASP A 149 17.35 -4.23 3.74
C ASP A 149 16.39 -5.06 2.87
N VAL A 150 15.43 -4.39 2.24
CA VAL A 150 14.41 -4.99 1.38
C VAL A 150 14.39 -4.34 0.01
N GLN A 151 13.63 -4.92 -0.90
CA GLN A 151 13.46 -4.39 -2.25
C GLN A 151 12.04 -4.73 -2.75
N PRO A 152 11.02 -4.00 -2.25
CA PRO A 152 9.65 -4.25 -2.65
C PRO A 152 9.45 -3.87 -4.12
N TYR A 153 8.40 -4.40 -4.75
CA TYR A 153 7.89 -3.81 -5.98
C TYR A 153 7.55 -2.35 -5.74
N LEU A 154 7.63 -1.52 -6.79
CA LEU A 154 7.17 -0.15 -6.70
C LEU A 154 5.70 -0.12 -6.27
N PHE A 155 5.42 0.61 -5.20
CA PHE A 155 4.09 0.68 -4.61
C PHE A 155 3.70 2.12 -4.28
N ARG A 156 2.40 2.36 -4.17
CA ARG A 156 1.83 3.59 -3.61
C ARG A 156 0.64 3.25 -2.73
N ILE A 157 0.45 4.03 -1.68
CA ILE A 157 -0.70 3.93 -0.80
C ILE A 157 -1.57 5.16 -1.02
N SER A 158 -2.88 4.95 -1.05
CA SER A 158 -3.86 6.03 -1.11
C SER A 158 -5.05 5.67 -0.24
N HIS A 159 -5.76 6.67 0.27
CA HIS A 159 -6.96 6.43 1.06
C HIS A 159 -8.08 7.40 0.70
N GLN A 160 -9.31 6.97 0.93
CA GLN A 160 -10.52 7.74 0.66
C GLN A 160 -11.52 7.52 1.80
N THR A 161 -12.28 8.55 2.12
CA THR A 161 -13.33 8.48 3.13
C THR A 161 -14.65 8.92 2.52
N THR A 162 -15.74 8.23 2.83
CA THR A 162 -17.07 8.56 2.30
C THR A 162 -17.68 9.74 3.05
N GLY A 163 -17.16 10.96 2.89
CA GLY A 163 -17.87 12.17 3.36
C GLY A 163 -19.04 12.53 2.43
N PRO A 164 -19.95 13.44 2.82
CA PRO A 164 -20.93 13.99 1.89
C PRO A 164 -20.17 14.64 0.73
N VAL A 165 -20.23 13.99 -0.45
CA VAL A 165 -19.86 14.63 -1.70
C VAL A 165 -20.93 15.69 -1.92
N VAL A 166 -20.66 16.92 -1.51
CA VAL A 166 -21.43 18.05 -2.02
C VAL A 166 -21.24 17.98 -3.52
N SER A 167 -22.29 17.56 -4.22
CA SER A 167 -22.35 17.42 -5.67
C SER A 167 -22.32 18.81 -6.29
N SER A 168 -21.18 19.48 -6.21
CA SER A 168 -20.83 20.57 -7.10
C SER A 168 -20.26 19.95 -8.36
N VAL A 169 -21.11 19.78 -9.36
CA VAL A 169 -20.68 19.68 -10.75
C VAL A 169 -19.87 20.95 -11.06
N GLY A 170 -18.54 20.87 -11.01
CA GLY A 170 -17.70 22.03 -11.30
C GLY A 170 -16.27 21.94 -10.78
N THR A 171 -15.35 21.68 -11.71
CA THR A 171 -13.92 22.08 -11.66
C THR A 171 -13.07 21.59 -10.47
N THR A 172 -12.32 20.51 -10.68
CA THR A 172 -10.88 20.49 -10.30
C THR A 172 -10.11 19.51 -11.20
N MET A 173 -9.93 19.87 -12.46
CA MET A 173 -8.64 19.59 -13.11
C MET A 173 -7.63 20.60 -12.52
N ARG A 174 -6.88 20.23 -11.48
CA ARG A 174 -5.71 21.01 -11.03
C ARG A 174 -4.53 20.10 -10.72
N LYS A 175 -3.73 19.91 -11.77
CA LYS A 175 -2.31 19.51 -11.88
C LYS A 175 -2.27 18.68 -13.16
N PHE A 176 -1.83 19.16 -14.33
CA PHE A 176 -0.67 19.98 -14.63
C PHE A 176 -0.86 20.66 -15.99
N ILE A 177 -1.09 21.97 -16.05
CA ILE A 177 -0.76 22.78 -17.25
C ILE A 177 -0.43 24.19 -16.76
N LYS A 178 0.83 24.41 -16.37
CA LYS A 178 1.44 25.74 -16.38
C LYS A 178 2.94 25.53 -16.26
N ASP A 179 3.61 25.53 -17.41
CA ASP A 179 4.93 26.12 -17.65
C ASP A 179 5.41 25.72 -19.05
N THR A 180 4.74 26.26 -20.06
CA THR A 180 5.38 26.55 -21.36
C THR A 180 4.56 27.69 -21.97
N LEU A 181 5.25 28.65 -22.59
CA LEU A 181 4.75 29.91 -23.15
C LEU A 181 4.91 31.14 -22.23
N ALA A 182 6.16 31.56 -22.06
CA ALA A 182 6.52 32.96 -22.26
C ALA A 182 7.61 32.99 -23.34
N LEU A 183 7.29 33.63 -24.46
CA LEU A 183 8.23 34.19 -25.44
C LEU A 183 8.85 35.46 -24.85
#